data_AF-T2BDJ0-F1
#
_entry.id   AF-T2BDJ0-F1
#
_cell.length_a   1.000
_cell.length_b   1.000
_cell.length_c   1.000
_cell.angle_alpha   90.00
_cell.angle_beta   90.00
_cell.angle_gamma   90.00
#
_symmetry.space_group_name_H-M   'P 1'
#
loop_
_entity.id
_entity.type
_entity.pdbx_description
1 polymer ?
#
loop_
_entity_poly.entity_id
_entity_poly.type
_entity_poly.pdbx_seq_one_letter_code
_entity_poly.pdbx_strand_id
1 'polypeptide(L)'
;LICNGYKDLEYVSLALIARTMGLNTVIVLEQEEELDIVVEASRRLNIRPVVGMRAKLRTKHAGHFGATSGEKGKFGLNAAQILSVVAKLKALAMLDCLQLLHFHI
;
A
#
# COMPACT_ATOMS: atom_id res chain seq x y z
N LEU A 1 -5.96 3.90 -11.52
CA LEU A 1 -5.25 4.95 -10.75
C LEU A 1 -4.45 4.26 -9.66
N ILE A 2 -3.11 4.38 -9.67
CA ILE A 2 -2.25 3.76 -8.66
C ILE A 2 -1.72 4.86 -7.75
N CYS A 3 -2.02 4.76 -6.46
CA CYS A 3 -1.65 5.76 -5.46
C CYS A 3 -0.40 5.32 -4.68
N ASN A 4 0.74 5.93 -4.97
CA ASN A 4 2.01 5.77 -4.25
C ASN A 4 2.36 7.06 -3.48
N GLY A 5 3.46 7.03 -2.71
CA GLY A 5 3.94 8.15 -1.92
C GLY A 5 3.41 8.11 -0.48
N TYR A 6 3.72 9.15 0.30
CA TYR A 6 3.20 9.30 1.65
C TYR A 6 1.70 9.61 1.63
N LYS A 7 0.92 8.90 2.45
CA LYS A 7 -0.54 8.99 2.46
C LYS A 7 -1.05 9.29 3.86
N ASP A 8 -1.79 10.38 3.99
CA ASP A 8 -2.59 10.70 5.17
C ASP A 8 -4.06 10.30 4.95
N LEU A 9 -4.90 10.59 5.94
CA LEU A 9 -6.32 10.24 5.92
C LEU A 9 -7.08 10.97 4.80
N GLU A 10 -6.72 12.21 4.47
CA GLU A 10 -7.36 12.98 3.40
C GLU A 10 -7.03 12.40 2.03
N TYR A 11 -5.75 12.09 1.78
CA TYR A 11 -5.31 11.41 0.57
C TYR A 11 -6.09 10.10 0.38
N VAL A 12 -6.09 9.24 1.40
CA VAL A 12 -6.77 7.95 1.35
C VAL A 12 -8.27 8.12 1.10
N SER A 13 -8.91 9.07 1.78
CA SER A 13 -10.33 9.36 1.60
C SER A 13 -10.62 9.77 0.15
N LEU A 14 -9.79 10.63 -0.44
CA LEU A 14 -9.91 11.04 -1.83
C LEU A 14 -9.76 9.87 -2.81
N ALA A 15 -8.79 8.98 -2.55
CA ALA A 15 -8.58 7.78 -3.36
C ALA A 15 -9.78 6.81 -3.31
N LEU A 16 -10.44 6.71 -2.14
CA LEU A 16 -11.66 5.93 -1.98
C LEU A 16 -12.86 6.58 -2.70
N ILE A 17 -13.02 7.89 -2.61
CA ILE A 17 -14.07 8.62 -3.34
C ILE A 17 -13.88 8.49 -4.86
N ALA A 18 -12.64 8.59 -5.35
CA ALA A 18 -12.34 8.37 -6.77
C ALA A 18 -12.84 6.99 -7.26
N ARG A 19 -12.83 5.97 -6.39
CA ARG A 19 -13.34 4.63 -6.70
C ARG A 19 -14.86 4.62 -6.92
N THR A 20 -15.62 5.40 -6.15
CA THR A 20 -17.08 5.47 -6.34
C THR A 20 -17.46 6.19 -7.64
N MET A 21 -16.52 6.97 -8.20
CA MET A 21 -16.65 7.61 -9.51
C MET A 21 -16.27 6.68 -10.69
N GLY A 22 -16.05 5.39 -10.43
CA GLY A 22 -15.74 4.39 -11.46
C GLY A 22 -14.25 4.28 -11.81
N LEU A 23 -13.36 5.00 -11.11
CA LEU A 23 -11.93 4.82 -11.29
C LEU A 23 -11.47 3.53 -10.59
N ASN A 24 -10.71 2.70 -11.31
CA ASN A 24 -10.05 1.56 -10.69
C ASN A 24 -8.85 2.03 -9.86
N THR A 25 -9.13 2.53 -8.66
CA THR A 25 -8.14 3.08 -7.72
C THR A 25 -7.56 1.99 -6.84
N VAL A 26 -6.24 1.90 -6.80
CA VAL A 26 -5.46 0.99 -5.96
C VAL A 26 -4.53 1.81 -5.07
N ILE A 27 -4.66 1.64 -3.75
CA ILE A 27 -3.82 2.31 -2.75
C ILE A 27 -2.64 1.41 -2.42
N VAL A 28 -1.42 1.80 -2.81
CA VAL A 28 -0.22 0.98 -2.60
C VAL A 28 0.38 1.30 -1.24
N LEU A 29 0.37 0.33 -0.34
CA LEU A 29 0.98 0.41 0.98
C LEU A 29 2.50 0.40 0.85
N GLU A 30 3.13 1.47 1.34
CA GLU A 30 4.58 1.65 1.38
C GLU A 30 5.14 1.56 2.81
N GLN A 31 4.28 1.69 3.81
CA GLN A 31 4.54 1.47 5.24
C GLN A 31 3.40 0.65 5.85
N GLU A 32 3.66 -0.08 6.92
CA GLU A 32 2.69 -1.03 7.50
C GLU A 32 1.50 -0.29 8.15
N GLU A 33 1.79 0.86 8.74
CA GLU A 33 0.85 1.75 9.44
C GLU A 33 -0.17 2.38 8.49
N GLU A 34 0.14 2.50 7.20
CA GLU A 34 -0.80 3.02 6.19
C GLU A 34 -2.05 2.14 6.07
N LEU A 35 -1.97 0.84 6.41
CA LEU A 35 -3.14 -0.02 6.40
C LEU A 35 -4.21 0.45 7.39
N ASP A 36 -3.81 0.95 8.56
CA ASP A 36 -4.76 1.46 9.56
C ASP A 36 -5.53 2.66 9.03
N ILE A 37 -4.84 3.58 8.37
CA ILE A 37 -5.42 4.77 7.75
C ILE A 37 -6.44 4.35 6.66
N VAL A 38 -6.08 3.36 5.83
CA VAL A 38 -6.97 2.83 4.79
C VAL A 38 -8.22 2.20 5.38
N VAL A 39 -8.08 1.39 6.43
CA VAL A 39 -9.22 0.73 7.10
C VAL A 39 -10.12 1.75 7.79
N GLU A 40 -9.54 2.74 8.46
CA GLU A 40 -10.28 3.84 9.10
C GLU A 40 -11.12 4.60 8.07
N ALA A 41 -10.49 5.09 7.00
CA ALA A 41 -11.17 5.83 5.94
C ALA A 41 -12.25 4.98 5.25
N SER A 42 -11.94 3.70 4.98
CA SER A 42 -12.87 2.75 4.37
C SER A 42 -14.13 2.59 5.21
N ARG A 43 -13.99 2.39 6.52
CA ARG A 43 -15.12 2.25 7.44
C ARG A 43 -15.90 3.55 7.56
N ARG A 44 -15.21 4.68 7.69
CA ARG A 44 -15.84 6.01 7.80
C ARG A 44 -16.69 6.35 6.58
N LEU A 45 -16.21 6.03 5.39
CA LEU A 45 -16.89 6.32 4.13
C LEU A 45 -17.81 5.19 3.65
N ASN A 46 -17.77 4.03 4.31
CA ASN A 46 -18.42 2.80 3.88
C ASN A 46 -18.06 2.40 2.43
N ILE A 47 -16.79 2.54 2.07
CA ILE A 47 -16.26 2.20 0.74
C ILE A 47 -15.23 1.08 0.89
N ARG A 48 -15.42 -0.03 0.17
CA ARG A 48 -14.45 -1.13 0.17
C ARG A 48 -13.20 -0.73 -0.63
N PRO A 49 -12.00 -0.76 -0.02
CA PRO A 49 -10.76 -0.35 -0.68
C PRO A 49 -10.28 -1.44 -1.64
N VAL A 50 -9.42 -1.06 -2.59
CA VAL A 50 -8.46 -2.00 -3.17
C VAL A 50 -7.06 -1.51 -2.82
N VAL A 51 -6.27 -2.40 -2.25
CA VAL A 51 -4.92 -2.13 -1.79
C VAL A 51 -3.92 -2.95 -2.58
N GLY A 52 -2.73 -2.37 -2.72
CA GLY A 52 -1.52 -3.07 -3.14
C GLY A 52 -0.44 -2.95 -2.07
N MET A 53 0.67 -3.64 -2.26
CA MET A 53 1.85 -3.53 -1.39
C MET A 53 3.08 -3.26 -2.25
N ARG A 54 3.92 -2.32 -1.82
CA ARG A 54 5.25 -2.12 -2.40
C ARG A 54 6.25 -3.02 -1.69
N ALA A 55 6.85 -3.97 -2.39
CA ALA A 55 7.90 -4.83 -1.84
C ALA A 55 9.27 -4.13 -1.88
N LYS A 56 10.02 -4.23 -0.79
CA LYS A 56 11.43 -3.81 -0.73
C LYS A 56 12.32 -4.97 -1.22
N LEU A 57 13.01 -4.78 -2.34
CA LEU A 57 13.91 -5.78 -2.91
C LEU A 57 15.29 -5.73 -2.24
N ARG A 58 15.85 -6.92 -1.94
CA ARG A 58 17.21 -7.09 -1.40
C ARG A 58 18.29 -7.27 -2.48
N THR A 59 17.91 -7.27 -3.75
CA THR A 59 18.84 -7.44 -4.89
C THR A 59 19.72 -6.20 -5.03
N LYS A 60 21.02 -6.32 -4.73
CA LYS A 60 22.02 -5.28 -4.99
C LYS A 60 22.23 -5.14 -6.51
N HIS A 61 21.72 -4.08 -7.12
CA HIS A 61 22.14 -3.69 -8.47
C HIS A 61 23.35 -2.76 -8.35
N ALA A 62 24.42 -3.03 -9.09
CA ALA A 62 25.62 -2.19 -9.18
C ALA A 62 25.36 -0.94 -10.06
N GLY A 63 24.32 -0.17 -9.74
CA GLY A 63 23.86 0.98 -10.53
C GLY A 63 23.56 2.21 -9.67
N HIS A 64 23.38 3.35 -10.34
CA HIS A 64 23.26 4.70 -9.77
C HIS A 64 22.04 4.96 -8.85
N PHE A 65 21.10 4.01 -8.70
CA PHE A 65 19.83 4.20 -7.96
C PHE A 65 19.84 3.67 -6.51
N GLY A 66 21.02 3.38 -5.96
CA GLY A 66 21.18 2.76 -4.63
C GLY A 66 20.69 3.56 -3.40
N ALA A 67 20.17 4.78 -3.56
CA ALA A 67 19.73 5.62 -2.44
C ALA A 67 18.22 5.47 -2.10
N THR A 68 17.38 5.05 -3.05
CA THR A 68 15.92 4.85 -2.84
C THR A 68 15.49 3.39 -2.95
N SER A 69 16.32 2.54 -3.54
CA SER A 69 16.15 1.08 -3.62
C SER A 69 17.10 0.35 -2.65
N GLY A 70 16.60 -0.70 -1.99
CA GLY A 70 17.36 -1.52 -1.02
C GLY A 70 16.98 -1.29 0.44
N GLU A 71 17.74 -1.89 1.38
CA GLU A 71 17.42 -1.94 2.81
C GLU A 71 17.23 -0.55 3.45
N LYS A 72 17.91 0.49 2.92
CA LYS A 72 17.82 1.89 3.35
C LYS A 72 16.72 2.73 2.66
N GLY A 73 15.97 2.16 1.70
CA GLY A 73 14.90 2.88 1.02
C GLY A 73 13.81 3.34 1.98
N LYS A 74 13.34 4.59 1.84
CA LYS A 74 12.30 5.20 2.68
C LYS A 74 10.92 4.52 2.56
N PHE A 75 10.71 3.80 1.46
CA PHE A 75 9.43 3.20 1.09
C PHE A 75 9.56 1.73 0.76
N GLY A 76 8.49 0.97 1.02
CA GLY A 76 8.37 -0.44 0.71
C GLY A 76 8.53 -1.34 1.92
N LEU A 77 7.72 -2.39 1.93
CA LEU A 77 7.61 -3.38 2.98
C LEU A 77 8.64 -4.49 2.79
N ASN A 78 9.33 -4.84 3.86
CA ASN A 78 10.11 -6.08 3.90
C ASN A 78 9.19 -7.31 4.01
N ALA A 79 9.74 -8.51 3.89
CA ALA A 79 8.96 -9.75 3.93
C ALA A 79 8.13 -9.92 5.23
N ALA A 80 8.67 -9.54 6.39
CA ALA A 80 7.96 -9.64 7.66
C ALA A 80 6.78 -8.66 7.72
N GLN A 81 6.97 -7.42 7.24
CA GLN A 81 5.91 -6.41 7.15
C GLN A 81 4.81 -6.84 6.18
N ILE A 82 5.16 -7.44 5.04
CA ILE A 82 4.19 -8.02 4.09
C ILE A 82 3.33 -9.07 4.79
N LEU A 83 3.95 -10.00 5.52
CA LEU A 83 3.21 -11.03 6.27
C LEU A 83 2.31 -10.42 7.34
N SER A 84 2.77 -9.37 8.03
CA SER A 84 1.96 -8.65 9.03
C SER A 84 0.73 -7.98 8.40
N VAL A 85 0.89 -7.29 7.27
CA VAL A 85 -0.21 -6.68 6.50
C VAL A 85 -1.23 -7.74 6.07
N VAL A 86 -0.76 -8.89 5.53
CA VAL A 86 -1.65 -9.99 5.14
C VAL A 86 -2.40 -10.59 6.34
N ALA A 87 -1.72 -10.81 7.46
CA ALA A 87 -2.34 -11.32 8.68
C ALA A 87 -3.42 -10.36 9.20
N LYS A 88 -3.15 -9.05 9.19
CA LYS A 88 -4.09 -8.00 9.60
C LYS A 88 -5.30 -7.92 8.68
N LEU A 89 -5.10 -7.93 7.36
CA LEU A 89 -6.21 -7.98 6.39
C LEU A 89 -7.08 -9.23 6.59
N LYS A 90 -6.47 -10.38 6.86
CA LYS A 90 -7.20 -11.62 7.16
C LYS A 90 -8.03 -11.49 8.45
N ALA A 91 -7.46 -10.95 9.52
CA ALA A 91 -8.17 -10.72 10.78
C ALA A 91 -9.35 -9.75 10.63
N LEU A 92 -9.25 -8.80 9.70
CA LEU A 92 -10.31 -7.84 9.38
C LEU A 92 -11.33 -8.36 8.35
N ALA A 93 -11.18 -9.59 7.85
CA ALA A 93 -11.97 -10.15 6.73
C ALA A 93 -11.95 -9.26 5.45
N MET A 94 -10.76 -8.72 5.15
CA MET A 94 -10.51 -7.81 4.01
C MET A 94 -9.38 -8.32 3.09
N LEU A 95 -9.05 -9.61 3.14
CA LEU A 95 -7.95 -10.16 2.34
C LEU A 95 -8.20 -10.04 0.82
N ASP A 96 -9.46 -10.07 0.40
CA ASP A 96 -9.92 -9.85 -0.98
C ASP A 96 -9.62 -8.43 -1.51
N CYS A 97 -9.38 -7.46 -0.62
CA CYS A 97 -9.02 -6.10 -0.99
C CYS A 97 -7.58 -6.02 -1.53
N LEU A 98 -6.71 -6.99 -1.21
CA LEU A 98 -5.33 -7.01 -1.68
C LEU A 98 -5.26 -7.58 -3.10
N GLN A 99 -4.90 -6.74 -4.07
CA GLN A 99 -4.95 -7.13 -5.50
C GLN A 99 -3.70 -6.80 -6.30
N LEU A 100 -2.69 -6.16 -5.69
CA LEU A 100 -1.52 -5.68 -6.42
C LEU A 100 -0.23 -5.83 -5.61
N LEU A 101 0.80 -6.39 -6.24
CA LEU A 101 2.18 -6.36 -5.75
C LEU A 101 2.99 -5.41 -6.63
N HIS A 102 3.61 -4.42 -6.01
CA HIS A 102 4.38 -3.36 -6.66
C HIS A 102 5.85 -3.43 -6.23
N PHE A 103 6.77 -3.05 -7.11
CA PHE A 103 8.16 -2.81 -6.75
C PHE A 103 8.76 -1.77 -7.70
N HIS A 104 9.84 -1.13 -7.26
CA HIS A 104 10.68 -0.28 -8.10
C HIS A 104 12.09 -0.86 -8.11
N ILE A 105 12.77 -0.77 -9.26
CA ILE A 105 14.17 -1.17 -9.45
C ILE A 105 15.04 0.07 -9.23
#